data_AF-A0AAI8YNY1-F1
#
_entry.id   AF-A0AAI8YNY1-F1
#
_cell.length_a   1.000
_cell.length_b   1.000
_cell.length_c   1.000
_cell.angle_alpha   90.00
_cell.angle_beta   90.00
_cell.angle_gamma   90.00
#
_symmetry.space_group_name_H-M   'P 1'
#
loop_
_entity.id
_entity.type
_entity.pdbx_description
1 polymer ?
#
loop_
_entity_poly.entity_id
_entity_poly.type
_entity_poly.pdbx_seq_one_letter_code
_entity_poly.pdbx_strand_id
1 'polypeptide(L)'
;MSWDSKTAVRRRQNSSASSARALPHQTRQQPTQPIQPKSSHVADPFLQSFLAPSFDPAQYLNASLPPLQTSSTTRSQDGSVPLADLSAQAQTQLSQLNVHTTRLTNTLTQLTDDILRSGSRLAYEVELLRGETLSLSESLSEGLHEEIVKFVPDGIQEQTDAKLSAAQRRAPGVTPPAELDAAPQDGNTADPQFISQLQTLTLVRSRLDLVVKTFGDAMEFVFPPSELSVSSSFLSVSAPDPGPESHSTEEKGQQVLKQFRDEISDLLTKGTDPVDGIEKAARRIEELKELTTVWKGTAEEKGRTKFIDNLAKIVEDRHKDLMKEMDQGGRREGRGDTDGGHRRSGSNSDTSSTESKPLSGYGLMSQLQRLRAGL
;
A
#
# COMPACT_ATOMS: atom_id res chain seq x y z
N MET A 1 53.11 75.81 43.26
CA MET A 1 53.51 75.15 42.01
C MET A 1 52.77 73.82 41.95
N SER A 2 51.59 73.74 41.33
CA SER A 2 51.32 73.60 39.89
C SER A 2 51.77 72.27 39.29
N TRP A 3 50.98 71.47 38.56
CA TRP A 3 49.61 71.51 38.03
C TRP A 3 49.20 70.06 37.68
N ASP A 4 47.89 69.82 37.58
CA ASP A 4 47.25 68.75 36.81
C ASP A 4 47.49 68.97 35.30
N SER A 5 47.66 67.91 34.50
CA SER A 5 47.31 67.91 33.07
C SER A 5 47.35 66.51 32.44
N LYS A 6 46.13 66.01 32.22
CA LYS A 6 45.68 65.04 31.20
C LYS A 6 46.20 65.32 29.79
N THR A 7 46.36 64.24 29.01
CA THR A 7 45.94 63.97 27.60
C THR A 7 46.74 62.74 27.12
N ALA A 8 46.32 61.77 26.30
CA ALA A 8 45.05 61.35 25.69
C ALA A 8 45.25 59.87 25.21
N VAL A 9 44.32 58.95 25.53
CA VAL A 9 43.38 58.26 24.60
C VAL A 9 43.98 57.42 23.45
N ARG A 10 43.82 56.07 23.53
CA ARG A 10 43.21 55.13 22.54
C ARG A 10 43.67 53.69 22.83
N ARG A 11 42.79 52.84 23.38
CA ARG A 11 41.91 51.89 22.64
C ARG A 11 42.69 50.80 21.89
N ARG A 12 42.89 49.64 22.52
CA ARG A 12 43.16 48.37 21.81
C ARG A 12 41.81 47.71 21.50
N GLN A 13 41.47 47.63 20.22
CA GLN A 13 40.31 46.93 19.66
C GLN A 13 40.73 45.58 19.05
N ASN A 14 39.72 44.71 19.01
CA ASN A 14 39.63 43.31 18.59
C ASN A 14 39.96 42.95 17.13
N SER A 15 39.92 41.61 16.92
CA SER A 15 39.54 40.81 15.72
C SER A 15 40.75 40.19 15.02
N SER A 16 40.79 38.93 14.56
CA SER A 16 39.78 38.05 13.96
C SER A 16 40.35 36.59 13.90
N ALA A 17 39.62 35.56 14.34
CA ALA A 17 38.78 34.66 13.54
C ALA A 17 39.51 33.51 12.80
N SER A 18 39.32 32.28 13.30
CA SER A 18 39.20 31.07 12.48
C SER A 18 38.04 30.25 13.03
N SER A 19 36.85 30.56 12.51
CA SER A 19 35.57 29.91 12.83
C SER A 19 35.51 28.56 12.11
N ALA A 20 35.60 27.47 12.86
CA ALA A 20 35.04 26.19 12.43
C ALA A 20 33.52 26.30 12.58
N ARG A 21 32.84 26.37 11.46
CA ARG A 21 31.39 26.50 11.33
C ARG A 21 30.69 25.25 11.87
N ALA A 22 30.36 25.24 13.16
CA ALA A 22 29.31 24.39 13.69
C ALA A 22 27.97 24.98 13.24
N LEU A 23 27.29 24.28 12.33
CA LEU A 23 25.93 24.58 11.92
C LEU A 23 25.02 24.48 13.16
N PRO A 24 24.23 25.51 13.50
CA PRO A 24 23.13 25.32 14.44
C PRO A 24 22.06 24.50 13.71
N HIS A 25 21.77 23.30 14.18
CA HIS A 25 20.51 22.64 13.88
C HIS A 25 19.39 23.48 14.50
N GLN A 26 18.94 24.49 13.76
CA GLN A 26 17.61 25.03 13.92
C GLN A 26 16.64 23.89 13.57
N THR A 27 16.16 23.19 14.59
CA THR A 27 14.86 22.51 14.51
C THR A 27 13.84 23.59 14.18
N ARG A 28 13.52 23.67 12.89
CA ARG A 28 12.43 24.44 12.32
C ARG A 28 11.17 24.03 13.06
N GLN A 29 10.79 24.78 14.10
CA GLN A 29 9.46 24.73 14.68
C GLN A 29 8.51 25.09 13.54
N GLN A 30 7.91 24.08 12.92
CA GLN A 30 6.78 24.30 12.04
C GLN A 30 5.62 24.79 12.90
N PRO A 31 4.88 25.82 12.46
CA PRO A 31 3.73 26.32 13.21
C PRO A 31 2.71 25.19 13.32
N THR A 32 2.36 24.85 14.56
CA THR A 32 1.38 23.85 14.96
C THR A 32 0.03 24.20 14.33
N GLN A 33 -0.31 23.58 13.21
CA GLN A 33 -1.67 23.64 12.67
C GLN A 33 -2.59 22.94 13.70
N PRO A 34 -3.69 23.57 14.14
CA PRO A 34 -4.61 22.94 15.07
C PRO A 34 -5.27 21.76 14.38
N ILE A 35 -4.92 20.54 14.80
CA ILE A 35 -5.48 19.31 14.27
C ILE A 35 -6.94 19.27 14.71
N GLN A 36 -7.85 19.25 13.73
CA GLN A 36 -9.27 19.11 14.05
C GLN A 36 -9.54 17.71 14.60
N PRO A 37 -10.26 17.60 15.72
CA PRO A 37 -10.60 16.30 16.30
C PRO A 37 -11.52 15.54 15.33
N LYS A 38 -11.14 14.30 15.00
CA LYS A 38 -11.90 13.42 14.08
C LYS A 38 -13.20 12.91 14.69
N SER A 39 -13.33 12.96 16.01
CA SER A 39 -14.52 12.54 16.74
C SER A 39 -14.68 13.34 18.04
N SER A 40 -15.90 13.42 18.55
CA SER A 40 -16.23 14.07 19.81
C SER A 40 -15.42 13.52 21.00
N HIS A 41 -15.06 12.24 20.95
CA HIS A 41 -14.32 11.54 21.99
C HIS A 41 -12.85 11.98 22.12
N VAL A 42 -12.28 12.61 21.08
CA VAL A 42 -10.89 13.11 21.09
C VAL A 42 -10.82 14.64 20.95
N ALA A 43 -11.94 15.34 21.21
CA ALA A 43 -12.02 16.80 21.18
C ALA A 43 -11.37 17.48 22.41
N ASP A 44 -10.88 16.70 23.38
CA ASP A 44 -10.24 17.21 24.58
C ASP A 44 -8.96 17.98 24.23
N PRO A 45 -8.79 19.23 24.71
CA PRO A 45 -7.56 20.00 24.53
C PRO A 45 -6.28 19.26 24.95
N PHE A 46 -6.37 18.41 25.99
CA PHE A 46 -5.23 17.60 26.43
C PHE A 46 -4.75 16.60 25.37
N LEU A 47 -5.66 16.09 24.55
CA LEU A 47 -5.38 15.03 23.57
C LEU A 47 -4.84 15.57 22.24
N GLN A 48 -4.89 16.89 22.01
CA GLN A 48 -4.48 17.50 20.75
C GLN A 48 -3.00 17.26 20.40
N SER A 49 -2.11 17.24 21.40
CA SER A 49 -0.69 16.93 21.20
C SER A 49 -0.49 15.50 20.70
N PHE A 50 -1.27 14.55 21.21
CA PHE A 50 -1.21 13.12 20.86
C PHE A 50 -1.82 12.81 19.50
N LEU A 51 -2.69 13.67 18.99
CA LEU A 51 -3.31 13.52 17.67
C LEU A 51 -2.38 13.85 16.50
N ALA A 52 -1.20 14.43 16.77
CA ALA A 52 -0.23 14.79 15.74
C ALA A 52 0.40 13.54 15.09
N PRO A 53 0.41 13.43 13.75
CA PRO A 53 1.10 12.34 13.06
C PRO A 53 2.61 12.29 13.33
N SER A 54 3.21 13.42 13.73
CA SER A 54 4.62 13.56 14.10
C SER A 54 4.82 13.60 15.62
N PHE A 55 3.90 13.04 16.41
CA PHE A 55 4.02 13.01 17.86
C PHE A 55 5.25 12.19 18.28
N ASP A 56 6.11 12.81 19.09
CA ASP A 56 7.27 12.17 19.71
C ASP A 56 7.12 12.20 21.25
N PRO A 57 7.01 11.04 21.92
CA PRO A 57 6.81 10.98 23.36
C PRO A 57 7.99 11.57 24.15
N ALA A 58 9.22 11.46 23.62
CA ALA A 58 10.39 12.00 24.29
C ALA A 58 10.38 13.54 24.23
N GLN A 59 10.06 14.12 23.09
CA GLN A 59 9.89 15.58 22.96
C GLN A 59 8.73 16.10 23.79
N TYR A 60 7.61 15.37 23.86
CA TYR A 60 6.47 15.75 24.68
C TYR A 60 6.84 15.85 26.17
N LEU A 61 7.50 14.84 26.73
CA LEU A 61 7.95 14.86 28.13
C LEU A 61 9.01 15.93 28.40
N ASN A 62 9.96 16.12 27.47
CA ASN A 62 10.98 17.15 27.60
C ASN A 62 10.40 18.57 27.50
N ALA A 63 9.26 18.76 26.82
CA ALA A 63 8.54 20.03 26.77
C ALA A 63 7.58 20.21 27.95
N SER A 64 7.04 19.13 28.50
CA SER A 64 6.05 19.16 29.59
C SER A 64 6.68 19.24 30.98
N LEU A 65 7.94 18.84 31.14
CA LEU A 65 8.67 18.85 32.41
C LEU A 65 9.70 19.99 32.46
N PRO A 66 9.77 20.76 33.57
CA PRO A 66 10.79 21.79 33.75
C PRO A 66 12.20 21.21 33.81
N PRO A 67 13.24 21.97 33.45
CA PRO A 67 14.62 21.53 33.58
C PRO A 67 15.00 21.34 35.06
N LEU A 68 15.74 20.27 35.36
CA LEU A 68 16.23 19.95 36.71
C LEU A 68 17.24 20.99 37.20
N GLN A 69 17.08 21.47 38.44
CA GLN A 69 18.14 22.17 39.16
C GLN A 69 19.28 21.19 39.46
N THR A 70 20.35 21.28 38.68
CA THR A 70 21.61 20.59 38.97
C THR A 70 22.53 21.56 39.71
N SER A 71 23.10 21.12 40.83
CA SER A 71 23.94 21.93 41.73
C SER A 71 25.24 22.48 41.10
N SER A 72 25.47 22.26 39.81
CA SER A 72 26.73 22.51 39.10
C SER A 72 26.69 23.66 38.09
N THR A 73 25.55 24.31 37.84
CA THR A 73 25.46 25.34 36.79
C THR A 73 25.36 26.73 37.38
N THR A 74 26.45 27.50 37.29
CA THR A 74 26.59 28.92 37.71
C THR A 74 25.82 29.92 36.83
N ARG A 75 24.85 29.44 36.05
CA ARG A 75 23.90 30.22 35.28
C ARG A 75 22.55 29.55 35.42
N SER A 76 21.81 29.98 36.43
CA SER A 76 20.41 29.61 36.62
C SER A 76 19.68 29.81 35.30
N GLN A 77 19.33 28.73 34.61
CA GLN A 77 18.30 28.80 33.58
C GLN A 77 17.01 29.18 34.33
N ASP A 78 16.40 30.29 33.93
CA ASP A 78 15.10 30.72 34.45
C ASP A 78 14.12 29.52 34.36
N GLY A 79 13.58 29.11 35.51
CA GLY A 79 12.60 28.01 35.59
C GLY A 79 13.16 26.62 35.91
N SER A 80 14.39 26.51 36.42
CA SER A 80 14.88 25.22 36.93
C SER A 80 14.24 24.87 38.29
N VAL A 81 13.80 23.62 38.45
CA VAL A 81 12.98 23.14 39.58
C VAL A 81 13.72 22.02 40.36
N PRO A 82 13.62 21.95 41.71
CA PRO A 82 14.25 20.87 42.48
C PRO A 82 13.62 19.50 42.20
N LEU A 83 14.39 18.43 42.43
CA LEU A 83 13.99 17.06 42.08
C LEU A 83 12.64 16.63 42.70
N ALA A 84 12.35 17.06 43.93
CA ALA A 84 11.11 16.71 44.62
C ALA A 84 9.88 17.29 43.90
N ASP A 85 9.94 18.54 43.48
CA ASP A 85 8.86 19.22 42.76
C ASP A 85 8.68 18.62 41.36
N LEU A 86 9.79 18.30 40.67
CA LEU A 86 9.73 17.60 39.39
C LEU A 86 9.10 16.21 39.52
N SER A 87 9.43 15.47 40.59
CA SER A 87 8.81 14.15 40.83
C SER A 87 7.31 14.26 41.07
N ALA A 88 6.86 15.29 41.82
CA ALA A 88 5.44 15.51 42.08
C ALA A 88 4.69 15.90 40.79
N GLN A 89 5.31 16.74 39.95
CA GLN A 89 4.74 17.13 38.66
C GLN A 89 4.67 15.95 37.68
N ALA A 90 5.72 15.13 37.59
CA ALA A 90 5.74 13.93 36.77
C ALA A 90 4.70 12.90 37.22
N GLN A 91 4.55 12.68 38.53
CA GLN A 91 3.49 11.81 39.08
C GLN A 91 2.09 12.32 38.74
N THR A 92 1.88 13.63 38.81
CA THR A 92 0.60 14.24 38.45
C THR A 92 0.29 14.06 36.96
N GLN A 93 1.27 14.30 36.08
CA GLN A 93 1.12 14.07 34.63
C GLN A 93 0.87 12.58 34.32
N LEU A 94 1.58 11.67 34.97
CA LEU A 94 1.37 10.23 34.79
C LEU A 94 -0.03 9.80 35.24
N SER A 95 -0.53 10.34 36.35
CA SER A 95 -1.90 10.10 36.82
C SER A 95 -2.93 10.60 35.81
N GLN A 96 -2.74 11.82 35.27
CA GLN A 96 -3.60 12.37 34.21
C GLN A 96 -3.59 11.48 32.96
N LEU A 97 -2.41 11.07 32.49
CA LEU A 97 -2.27 10.16 31.35
C LEU A 97 -2.98 8.83 31.59
N ASN A 98 -2.86 8.27 32.79
CA ASN A 98 -3.53 7.02 33.15
C ASN A 98 -5.05 7.16 33.08
N VAL A 99 -5.61 8.24 33.65
CA VAL A 99 -7.06 8.53 33.58
C VAL A 99 -7.54 8.66 32.13
N HIS A 100 -6.83 9.43 31.30
CA HIS A 100 -7.17 9.58 29.88
C HIS A 100 -7.05 8.24 29.13
N THR A 101 -6.04 7.43 29.43
CA THR A 101 -5.85 6.11 28.84
C THR A 101 -7.02 5.19 29.19
N THR A 102 -7.39 5.08 30.47
CA THR A 102 -8.54 4.26 30.88
C THR A 102 -9.84 4.72 30.22
N ARG A 103 -10.08 6.04 30.16
CA ARG A 103 -11.27 6.61 29.49
C ARG A 103 -11.31 6.28 28.00
N LEU A 104 -10.19 6.44 27.29
CA LEU A 104 -10.10 6.14 25.85
C LEU A 104 -10.27 4.65 25.59
N THR A 105 -9.67 3.78 26.41
CA THR A 105 -9.87 2.33 26.33
C THR A 105 -11.34 1.95 26.50
N ASN A 106 -12.02 2.49 27.52
CA ASN A 106 -13.45 2.23 27.73
C ASN A 106 -14.29 2.71 26.55
N THR A 107 -13.96 3.88 25.99
CA THR A 107 -14.65 4.43 24.81
C THR A 107 -14.43 3.55 23.58
N LEU A 108 -13.21 3.05 23.38
CA LEU A 108 -12.89 2.15 22.27
C LEU A 108 -13.64 0.82 22.39
N THR A 109 -13.72 0.26 23.59
CA THR A 109 -14.54 -0.95 23.84
C THR A 109 -16.00 -0.69 23.50
N GLN A 110 -16.58 0.42 23.99
CA GLN A 110 -17.95 0.79 23.70
C GLN A 110 -18.22 0.95 22.20
N LEU A 111 -17.35 1.68 21.49
CA LEU A 111 -17.49 1.87 20.04
C LEU A 111 -17.36 0.54 19.28
N THR A 112 -16.50 -0.37 19.74
CA THR A 112 -16.36 -1.71 19.15
C THR A 112 -17.64 -2.52 19.32
N ASP A 113 -18.21 -2.51 20.52
CA ASP A 113 -19.49 -3.19 20.79
C ASP A 113 -20.65 -2.59 20.00
N ASP A 114 -20.69 -1.26 19.85
CA ASP A 114 -21.70 -0.56 19.06
C ASP A 114 -21.56 -0.90 17.56
N ILE A 115 -20.34 -1.04 17.04
CA ILE A 115 -20.09 -1.49 15.65
C ILE A 115 -20.57 -2.94 15.47
N LEU A 116 -20.21 -3.85 16.38
CA LEU A 116 -20.64 -5.25 16.29
C LEU A 116 -22.16 -5.39 16.38
N ARG A 117 -22.80 -4.60 17.25
CA ARG A 117 -24.25 -4.60 17.42
C ARG A 117 -24.97 -3.96 16.24
N SER A 118 -24.46 -2.84 15.71
CA SER A 118 -25.07 -2.16 14.56
C SER A 118 -24.89 -2.95 13.26
N GLY A 119 -23.84 -3.76 13.13
CA GLY A 119 -23.62 -4.63 11.97
C GLY A 119 -24.77 -5.63 11.73
N SER A 120 -25.26 -6.30 12.76
CA SER A 120 -26.39 -7.25 12.62
C SER A 120 -27.71 -6.55 12.30
N ARG A 121 -27.96 -5.38 12.91
CA ARG A 121 -29.13 -4.55 12.61
C ARG A 121 -29.10 -4.04 11.16
N LEU A 122 -27.95 -3.55 10.71
CA LEU A 122 -27.78 -3.06 9.34
C LEU A 122 -27.99 -4.20 8.34
N ALA A 123 -27.48 -5.39 8.62
CA ALA A 123 -27.73 -6.57 7.77
C ALA A 123 -29.22 -6.88 7.63
N TYR A 124 -29.99 -6.81 8.71
CA TYR A 124 -31.45 -6.96 8.66
C TYR A 124 -32.13 -5.86 7.84
N GLU A 125 -31.76 -4.60 8.05
CA GLU A 125 -32.32 -3.46 7.30
C GLU A 125 -31.99 -3.56 5.80
N VAL A 126 -30.80 -4.03 5.43
CA VAL A 126 -30.41 -4.28 4.04
C VAL A 126 -31.21 -5.42 3.42
N GLU A 127 -31.41 -6.52 4.15
CA GLU A 127 -32.19 -7.66 3.64
C GLU A 127 -33.68 -7.31 3.51
N LEU A 128 -34.21 -6.51 4.45
CA LEU A 128 -35.56 -5.97 4.36
C LEU A 128 -35.71 -5.06 3.13
N LEU A 129 -34.79 -4.11 2.93
CA LEU A 129 -34.81 -3.21 1.78
C LEU A 129 -34.68 -3.99 0.46
N ARG A 130 -33.84 -5.04 0.44
CA ARG A 130 -33.72 -5.94 -0.70
C ARG A 130 -35.03 -6.66 -0.99
N GLY A 131 -35.69 -7.19 0.04
CA GLY A 131 -37.00 -7.83 -0.08
C GLY A 131 -38.08 -6.88 -0.60
N GLU A 132 -38.15 -5.66 -0.06
CA GLU A 132 -39.06 -4.61 -0.52
C GLU A 132 -38.78 -4.19 -1.97
N THR A 133 -37.50 -4.08 -2.35
CA THR A 133 -37.10 -3.75 -3.72
C THR A 133 -37.46 -4.88 -4.69
N LEU A 134 -37.28 -6.13 -4.29
CA LEU A 134 -37.69 -7.31 -5.07
C LEU A 134 -39.22 -7.36 -5.23
N SER A 135 -39.95 -7.14 -4.14
CA SER A 135 -41.41 -7.09 -4.15
C SER A 135 -41.95 -5.93 -5.01
N LEU A 136 -41.32 -4.76 -4.95
CA LEU A 136 -41.63 -3.63 -5.83
C LEU A 136 -41.34 -3.95 -7.29
N SER A 137 -40.21 -4.60 -7.57
CA SER A 137 -39.82 -5.04 -8.91
C SER A 137 -40.85 -6.02 -9.47
N GLU A 138 -41.25 -7.03 -8.70
CA GLU A 138 -42.26 -8.03 -9.10
C GLU A 138 -43.64 -7.37 -9.32
N SER A 139 -44.02 -6.46 -8.42
CA SER A 139 -45.25 -5.68 -8.57
C SER A 139 -45.24 -4.85 -9.86
N LEU A 140 -44.13 -4.21 -10.21
CA LEU A 140 -43.99 -3.43 -11.45
C LEU A 140 -43.91 -4.29 -12.71
N SER A 141 -43.22 -5.44 -12.65
CA SER A 141 -42.97 -6.29 -13.83
C SER A 141 -44.09 -7.29 -14.12
N GLU A 142 -44.81 -7.75 -13.11
CA GLU A 142 -45.82 -8.80 -13.27
C GLU A 142 -47.23 -8.29 -12.92
N GLY A 143 -47.39 -7.60 -11.80
CA GLY A 143 -48.72 -7.13 -11.35
C GLY A 143 -49.25 -5.92 -12.14
N LEU A 144 -48.44 -4.87 -12.26
CA LEU A 144 -48.81 -3.60 -12.88
C LEU A 144 -48.37 -3.48 -14.34
N HIS A 145 -47.58 -4.43 -14.86
CA HIS A 145 -47.04 -4.33 -16.22
C HIS A 145 -48.13 -4.20 -17.28
N GLU A 146 -49.18 -5.02 -17.21
CA GLU A 146 -50.31 -4.94 -18.14
C GLU A 146 -51.09 -3.61 -18.03
N GLU A 147 -51.14 -3.02 -16.85
CA GLU A 147 -51.77 -1.72 -16.64
C GLU A 147 -50.88 -0.59 -17.16
N ILE A 148 -49.57 -0.65 -16.90
CA ILE A 148 -48.57 0.29 -17.41
C ILE A 148 -48.56 0.30 -18.94
N VAL A 149 -48.65 -0.86 -19.59
CA VAL A 149 -48.74 -0.97 -21.07
C VAL A 149 -50.00 -0.28 -21.61
N LYS A 150 -51.12 -0.26 -20.87
CA LYS A 150 -52.32 0.49 -21.27
C LYS A 150 -52.12 2.00 -21.21
N PHE A 151 -51.28 2.48 -20.28
CA PHE A 151 -50.96 3.92 -20.15
C PHE A 151 -49.81 4.36 -21.06
N VAL A 152 -48.92 3.45 -21.47
CA VAL A 152 -47.81 3.70 -22.40
C VAL A 152 -47.73 2.57 -23.44
N PRO A 153 -48.58 2.60 -24.49
CA PRO A 153 -48.69 1.51 -25.47
C PRO A 153 -47.42 1.25 -26.30
N ASP A 154 -46.54 2.25 -26.45
CA ASP A 154 -45.29 2.15 -27.22
C ASP A 154 -44.04 1.93 -26.33
N GLY A 155 -44.21 1.78 -25.02
CA GLY A 155 -43.08 1.77 -24.07
C GLY A 155 -42.28 3.08 -24.08
N ILE A 156 -41.33 3.20 -23.15
CA ILE A 156 -40.29 4.24 -23.25
C ILE A 156 -39.31 3.72 -24.31
N GLN A 157 -39.61 3.95 -25.58
CA GLN A 157 -38.75 3.54 -26.70
C GLN A 157 -37.30 3.95 -26.45
N GLU A 158 -36.43 2.95 -26.33
CA GLU A 158 -34.99 3.06 -26.50
C GLU A 158 -34.68 3.74 -27.85
N GLN A 159 -34.45 5.05 -27.82
CA GLN A 159 -33.86 5.81 -28.93
C GLN A 159 -32.35 5.56 -29.10
N THR A 160 -31.83 4.40 -28.69
CA THR A 160 -30.40 4.08 -28.77
C THR A 160 -30.03 3.28 -30.02
N ASP A 161 -30.95 2.52 -30.62
CA ASP A 161 -30.57 1.55 -31.66
C ASP A 161 -30.86 1.97 -33.12
N ALA A 162 -31.58 3.08 -33.34
CA ALA A 162 -31.96 3.50 -34.69
C ALA A 162 -30.95 4.40 -35.42
N LYS A 163 -29.89 4.91 -34.76
CA LYS A 163 -28.93 5.86 -35.39
C LYS A 163 -27.65 5.23 -35.96
N LEU A 164 -27.39 3.93 -35.74
CA LEU A 164 -26.15 3.30 -36.21
C LEU A 164 -26.22 2.70 -37.64
N SER A 165 -27.37 2.71 -38.31
CA SER A 165 -27.53 2.06 -39.63
C SER A 165 -27.58 3.03 -40.83
N ALA A 166 -27.57 4.35 -40.62
CA ALA A 166 -27.73 5.33 -41.71
C ALA A 166 -26.43 5.90 -42.28
N ALA A 167 -25.26 5.58 -41.72
CA ALA A 167 -24.00 6.24 -42.08
C ALA A 167 -23.13 5.52 -43.14
N GLN A 168 -23.57 4.39 -43.71
CA GLN A 168 -22.69 3.54 -44.54
C GLN A 168 -23.20 3.29 -45.96
N ARG A 169 -23.56 4.33 -46.72
CA ARG A 169 -23.59 4.28 -48.20
C ARG A 169 -23.31 5.66 -48.82
N ARG A 170 -22.03 6.01 -48.99
CA ARG A 170 -21.57 6.77 -50.18
C ARG A 170 -20.06 6.67 -50.34
N ALA A 171 -19.66 5.89 -51.34
CA ALA A 171 -18.30 5.80 -51.88
C ALA A 171 -18.11 6.86 -53.01
N PRO A 172 -16.86 7.14 -53.44
CA PRO A 172 -16.37 8.47 -53.78
C PRO A 172 -16.20 8.76 -55.29
N GLY A 173 -16.03 10.04 -55.64
CA GLY A 173 -15.60 10.50 -56.97
C GLY A 173 -15.06 11.95 -56.99
N VAL A 174 -13.73 12.10 -56.84
CA VAL A 174 -12.74 12.88 -57.64
C VAL A 174 -13.32 14.00 -58.55
N THR A 175 -12.97 15.31 -58.57
CA THR A 175 -11.75 16.14 -58.33
C THR A 175 -12.10 17.68 -58.30
N PRO A 176 -11.19 18.59 -57.89
CA PRO A 176 -11.39 20.03 -57.54
C PRO A 176 -11.00 20.99 -58.71
N PRO A 177 -10.71 22.32 -58.58
CA PRO A 177 -10.75 23.28 -57.44
C PRO A 177 -11.36 24.68 -57.73
N ALA A 178 -11.74 25.44 -56.70
CA ALA A 178 -11.66 26.91 -56.69
C ALA A 178 -11.86 27.47 -55.26
N GLU A 179 -10.94 28.35 -54.86
CA GLU A 179 -10.88 29.09 -53.60
C GLU A 179 -12.05 30.08 -53.42
N LEU A 180 -12.45 30.34 -52.18
CA LEU A 180 -12.62 31.69 -51.57
C LEU A 180 -13.27 31.60 -50.17
N ASP A 181 -12.72 32.41 -49.27
CA ASP A 181 -13.09 32.74 -47.88
C ASP A 181 -14.57 32.62 -47.47
N ALA A 182 -14.84 32.04 -46.28
CA ALA A 182 -15.34 32.75 -45.08
C ALA A 182 -16.08 31.83 -44.07
N ALA A 183 -15.65 31.95 -42.80
CA ALA A 183 -16.32 31.61 -41.53
C ALA A 183 -16.37 30.13 -41.05
N PRO A 184 -16.01 29.87 -39.78
CA PRO A 184 -16.27 28.60 -39.11
C PRO A 184 -17.72 28.59 -38.62
N GLN A 185 -18.53 27.64 -39.10
CA GLN A 185 -19.75 27.27 -38.40
C GLN A 185 -19.46 26.03 -37.56
N ASP A 186 -19.10 26.28 -36.30
CA ASP A 186 -19.35 25.36 -35.21
C ASP A 186 -20.84 25.02 -35.17
N GLY A 187 -21.19 23.84 -35.66
CA GLY A 187 -22.50 23.23 -35.48
C GLY A 187 -22.69 22.74 -34.04
N ASN A 188 -22.64 23.66 -33.07
CA ASN A 188 -23.06 23.39 -31.70
C ASN A 188 -24.59 23.40 -31.66
N THR A 189 -25.22 22.33 -32.15
CA THR A 189 -26.56 21.98 -31.68
C THR A 189 -26.39 21.54 -30.23
N ALA A 190 -26.65 22.46 -29.30
CA ALA A 190 -26.62 22.17 -27.88
C ALA A 190 -27.47 20.92 -27.61
N ASP A 191 -26.78 19.81 -27.28
CA ASP A 191 -27.46 18.60 -26.85
C ASP A 191 -28.45 19.01 -25.74
N PRO A 192 -29.74 18.65 -25.88
CA PRO A 192 -30.74 18.94 -24.87
C PRO A 192 -30.26 18.47 -23.49
N GLN A 193 -30.60 19.21 -22.43
CA GLN A 193 -30.08 18.93 -21.09
C GLN A 193 -30.30 17.47 -20.65
N PHE A 194 -31.40 16.83 -21.06
CA PHE A 194 -31.65 15.42 -20.78
C PHE A 194 -30.65 14.46 -21.46
N ILE A 195 -30.13 14.79 -22.65
CA ILE A 195 -29.08 14.00 -23.33
C ILE A 195 -27.76 14.13 -22.56
N SER A 196 -27.41 15.34 -22.12
CA SER A 196 -26.21 15.55 -21.30
C SER A 196 -26.30 14.85 -19.93
N GLN A 197 -27.49 14.84 -19.33
CA GLN A 197 -27.77 14.12 -18.09
C GLN A 197 -27.70 12.61 -18.30
N LEU A 198 -28.24 12.10 -19.40
CA LEU A 198 -28.18 10.68 -19.74
C LEU A 198 -26.74 10.23 -20.02
N GLN A 199 -25.95 10.99 -20.78
CA GLN A 199 -24.52 10.72 -20.98
C GLN A 199 -23.76 10.72 -19.64
N THR A 200 -24.08 11.67 -18.76
CA THR A 200 -23.49 11.72 -17.40
C THR A 200 -23.89 10.50 -16.58
N LEU A 201 -25.15 10.07 -16.63
CA LEU A 201 -25.62 8.87 -15.92
C LEU A 201 -25.01 7.59 -16.49
N THR A 202 -24.83 7.47 -17.80
CA THR A 202 -24.12 6.35 -18.44
C THR A 202 -22.66 6.31 -18.01
N LEU A 203 -21.98 7.46 -17.96
CA LEU A 203 -20.61 7.56 -17.46
C LEU A 203 -20.54 7.17 -15.98
N VAL A 204 -21.45 7.69 -15.15
CA VAL A 204 -21.54 7.36 -13.72
C VAL A 204 -21.79 5.86 -13.53
N ARG A 205 -22.72 5.26 -14.29
CA ARG A 205 -22.97 3.81 -14.27
C ARG A 205 -21.72 3.02 -14.62
N SER A 206 -21.06 3.34 -15.73
CA SER A 206 -19.83 2.65 -16.14
C SER A 206 -18.71 2.79 -15.09
N ARG A 207 -18.64 3.94 -14.42
CA ARG A 207 -17.67 4.18 -13.34
C ARG A 207 -18.03 3.40 -12.09
N LEU A 208 -19.31 3.31 -11.73
CA LEU A 208 -19.77 2.49 -10.61
C LEU A 208 -19.53 1.01 -10.88
N ASP A 209 -19.78 0.53 -12.09
CA ASP A 209 -19.50 -0.86 -12.48
C ASP A 209 -18.00 -1.18 -12.35
N LEU A 210 -17.12 -0.25 -12.75
CA LEU A 210 -15.67 -0.39 -12.54
C LEU A 210 -15.28 -0.38 -11.06
N VAL A 211 -15.90 0.48 -10.23
CA VAL A 211 -15.66 0.51 -8.79
C VAL A 211 -16.13 -0.79 -8.14
N VAL A 212 -17.32 -1.27 -8.47
CA VAL A 212 -17.86 -2.54 -7.97
C VAL A 212 -16.94 -3.70 -8.35
N LYS A 213 -16.45 -3.73 -9.59
CA LYS A 213 -15.51 -4.76 -10.04
C LYS A 213 -14.19 -4.70 -9.27
N THR A 214 -13.55 -3.53 -9.23
CA THR A 214 -12.24 -3.37 -8.55
C THR A 214 -12.32 -3.66 -7.05
N PHE A 215 -13.38 -3.22 -6.35
CA PHE A 215 -13.57 -3.56 -4.94
C PHE A 215 -14.03 -5.01 -4.74
N GLY A 216 -14.76 -5.60 -5.67
CA GLY A 216 -15.11 -7.02 -5.68
C GLY A 216 -13.88 -7.91 -5.77
N ASP A 217 -13.04 -7.68 -6.79
CA ASP A 217 -11.77 -8.36 -6.98
C ASP A 217 -10.84 -8.12 -5.78
N ALA A 218 -10.88 -6.93 -5.19
CA ALA A 218 -10.11 -6.61 -4.00
C ALA A 218 -10.58 -7.42 -2.77
N MET A 219 -11.90 -7.53 -2.57
CA MET A 219 -12.47 -8.34 -1.49
C MET A 219 -12.16 -9.84 -1.65
N GLU A 220 -12.08 -10.35 -2.88
CA GLU A 220 -11.66 -11.71 -3.16
C GLU A 220 -10.17 -11.94 -2.82
N PHE A 221 -9.33 -10.91 -2.99
CA PHE A 221 -7.95 -10.93 -2.53
C PHE A 221 -7.83 -10.76 -1.01
N VAL A 222 -8.23 -11.79 -0.28
CA VAL A 222 -8.08 -11.91 1.18
C VAL A 222 -6.61 -12.20 1.53
N PHE A 223 -6.04 -11.43 2.45
CA PHE A 223 -4.67 -11.61 2.90
C PHE A 223 -4.63 -12.20 4.32
N PRO A 224 -3.96 -13.35 4.54
CA PRO A 224 -3.96 -14.00 5.84
C PRO A 224 -3.21 -13.15 6.90
N PRO A 225 -3.77 -12.98 8.11
CA PRO A 225 -3.15 -12.19 9.19
C PRO A 225 -1.75 -12.68 9.59
N SER A 226 -1.43 -13.96 9.36
CA SER A 226 -0.09 -14.52 9.53
C SER A 226 0.97 -13.80 8.68
N GLU A 227 0.63 -13.40 7.46
CA GLU A 227 1.55 -12.74 6.52
C GLU A 227 1.73 -11.24 6.85
N LEU A 228 0.79 -10.63 7.59
CA LEU A 228 0.94 -9.29 8.17
C LEU A 228 1.92 -9.28 9.35
N SER A 229 1.97 -10.40 10.08
CA SER A 229 2.69 -10.55 11.35
C SER A 229 4.21 -10.77 11.20
N VAL A 230 4.71 -11.00 9.99
CA VAL A 230 6.15 -11.24 9.72
C VAL A 230 7.01 -10.00 10.03
N SER A 231 6.41 -8.80 10.16
CA SER A 231 7.14 -7.59 10.57
C SER A 231 7.22 -7.41 12.11
N SER A 232 6.55 -8.24 12.91
CA SER A 232 6.49 -8.11 14.38
C SER A 232 6.76 -9.43 15.11
N SER A 233 7.75 -10.21 14.67
CA SER A 233 8.07 -11.54 15.20
C SER A 233 8.77 -11.56 16.57
N PHE A 234 8.46 -10.63 17.50
CA PHE A 234 9.12 -10.52 18.82
C PHE A 234 8.21 -10.25 20.02
N LEU A 235 6.88 -10.42 19.92
CA LEU A 235 6.00 -10.38 21.09
C LEU A 235 5.12 -11.64 21.15
N SER A 236 5.74 -12.77 21.53
CA SER A 236 5.02 -13.91 22.07
C SER A 236 4.44 -13.54 23.44
N VAL A 237 3.26 -12.93 23.44
CA VAL A 237 2.34 -12.93 24.57
C VAL A 237 1.22 -13.84 24.13
N SER A 238 0.95 -14.89 24.91
CA SER A 238 -0.13 -15.86 24.69
C SER A 238 -1.44 -15.14 24.36
N ALA A 239 -1.75 -15.03 23.07
CA ALA A 239 -3.03 -14.57 22.61
C ALA A 239 -4.05 -15.69 22.84
N PRO A 240 -5.27 -15.39 23.31
CA PRO A 240 -6.33 -16.38 23.43
C PRO A 240 -6.57 -17.03 22.07
N ASP A 241 -6.90 -18.31 22.10
CA ASP A 241 -7.24 -19.13 20.94
C ASP A 241 -8.17 -18.37 19.98
N PRO A 242 -7.72 -18.00 18.77
CA PRO A 242 -8.55 -17.25 17.84
C PRO A 242 -9.66 -18.18 17.37
N GLY A 243 -10.92 -17.85 17.71
CA GLY A 243 -12.06 -18.72 17.45
C GLY A 243 -12.22 -19.20 15.99
N PRO A 244 -13.15 -20.13 15.72
CA PRO A 244 -13.27 -20.86 14.44
C PRO A 244 -13.36 -19.97 13.18
N GLU A 245 -13.87 -18.74 13.29
CA GLU A 245 -13.95 -17.77 12.18
C GLU A 245 -12.57 -17.24 11.73
N SER A 246 -11.61 -17.13 12.65
CA SER A 246 -10.25 -16.70 12.33
C SER A 246 -9.51 -17.79 11.54
N HIS A 247 -9.78 -19.06 11.85
CA HIS A 247 -9.28 -20.19 11.05
C HIS A 247 -9.87 -20.20 9.63
N SER A 248 -11.16 -19.87 9.48
CA SER A 248 -11.79 -19.82 8.15
C SER A 248 -11.21 -18.71 7.27
N THR A 249 -10.93 -17.53 7.84
CA THR A 249 -10.34 -16.40 7.09
C THR A 249 -8.85 -16.59 6.80
N GLU A 250 -8.11 -17.18 7.74
CA GLU A 250 -6.70 -17.60 7.54
C GLU A 250 -6.58 -18.64 6.43
N GLU A 251 -7.41 -19.70 6.45
CA GLU A 251 -7.37 -20.76 5.44
C GLU A 251 -7.76 -20.22 4.06
N LYS A 252 -8.82 -19.40 3.96
CA LYS A 252 -9.22 -18.75 2.70
C LYS A 252 -8.11 -17.85 2.15
N GLY A 253 -7.50 -17.02 3.00
CA GLY A 253 -6.40 -16.14 2.58
C GLY A 253 -5.20 -16.94 2.07
N GLN A 254 -4.81 -18.02 2.75
CA GLN A 254 -3.75 -18.91 2.27
C GLN A 254 -4.11 -19.61 0.97
N GLN A 255 -5.37 -20.00 0.78
CA GLN A 255 -5.84 -20.63 -0.46
C GLN A 255 -5.75 -19.65 -1.63
N VAL A 256 -6.16 -18.40 -1.46
CA VAL A 256 -6.07 -17.35 -2.49
C VAL A 256 -4.61 -17.07 -2.87
N LEU A 257 -3.70 -16.96 -1.89
CA LEU A 257 -2.27 -16.78 -2.18
C LEU A 257 -1.67 -17.99 -2.91
N LYS A 258 -2.10 -19.22 -2.58
CA LYS A 258 -1.70 -20.43 -3.31
C LYS A 258 -2.23 -20.41 -4.74
N GLN A 259 -3.50 -20.06 -4.93
CA GLN A 259 -4.10 -19.94 -6.26
C GLN A 259 -3.33 -18.95 -7.14
N PHE A 260 -2.92 -17.78 -6.64
CA PHE A 260 -2.11 -16.85 -7.43
C PHE A 260 -0.72 -17.39 -7.79
N ARG A 261 -0.07 -18.13 -6.87
CA ARG A 261 1.20 -18.79 -7.16
C ARG A 261 1.04 -19.88 -8.22
N ASP A 262 0.00 -20.68 -8.09
CA ASP A 262 -0.31 -21.79 -9.00
C ASP A 262 -0.71 -21.24 -10.38
N GLU A 263 -1.52 -20.18 -10.44
CA GLU A 263 -1.91 -19.49 -11.68
C GLU A 263 -0.68 -18.98 -12.43
N ILE A 264 0.24 -18.28 -11.75
CA ILE A 264 1.47 -17.77 -12.35
C ILE A 264 2.40 -18.92 -12.77
N SER A 265 2.51 -19.97 -11.95
CA SER A 265 3.29 -21.17 -12.29
C SER A 265 2.73 -21.89 -13.51
N ASP A 266 1.40 -22.00 -13.63
CA ASP A 266 0.73 -22.60 -14.78
C ASP A 266 0.95 -21.77 -16.04
N LEU A 267 0.86 -20.43 -15.98
CA LEU A 267 1.19 -19.54 -17.10
C LEU A 267 2.63 -19.71 -17.59
N LEU A 268 3.57 -19.97 -16.67
CA LEU A 268 4.98 -20.18 -16.98
C LEU A 268 5.32 -21.60 -17.49
N THR A 269 4.45 -22.60 -17.27
CA THR A 269 4.76 -24.03 -17.55
C THR A 269 3.88 -24.66 -18.63
N LYS A 270 2.62 -24.24 -18.77
CA LYS A 270 1.67 -24.76 -19.77
C LYS A 270 1.60 -23.93 -21.05
N GLY A 271 2.31 -22.80 -21.13
CA GLY A 271 2.37 -21.99 -22.35
C GLY A 271 2.99 -22.78 -23.50
N THR A 272 2.30 -22.85 -24.65
CA THR A 272 2.83 -23.43 -25.89
C THR A 272 4.13 -22.75 -26.32
N ASP A 273 4.23 -21.45 -26.08
CA ASP A 273 5.46 -20.66 -26.24
C ASP A 273 5.90 -20.11 -24.87
N PRO A 274 7.15 -20.37 -24.46
CA PRO A 274 7.62 -19.98 -23.13
C PRO A 274 7.79 -18.45 -23.00
N VAL A 275 7.97 -17.72 -24.11
CA VAL A 275 8.02 -16.25 -24.13
C VAL A 275 6.64 -15.63 -23.92
N ASP A 276 5.61 -16.17 -24.57
CA ASP A 276 4.21 -15.72 -24.40
C ASP A 276 3.68 -16.04 -22.99
N GLY A 277 4.11 -17.17 -22.40
CA GLY A 277 3.82 -17.51 -21.00
C GLY A 277 4.40 -16.50 -20.01
N ILE A 278 5.63 -16.01 -20.24
CA ILE A 278 6.26 -14.97 -19.42
C ILE A 278 5.51 -13.63 -19.56
N GLU A 279 5.11 -13.25 -20.77
CA GLU A 279 4.38 -12.00 -20.99
C GLU A 279 3.00 -12.02 -20.30
N LYS A 280 2.26 -13.13 -20.42
CA LYS A 280 0.98 -13.31 -19.75
C LYS A 280 1.12 -13.29 -18.23
N ALA A 281 2.13 -13.96 -17.69
CA ALA A 281 2.42 -13.93 -16.26
C ALA A 281 2.79 -12.51 -15.78
N ALA A 282 3.57 -11.77 -16.55
CA ALA A 282 3.93 -10.38 -16.23
C ALA A 282 2.71 -9.45 -16.23
N ARG A 283 1.82 -9.57 -17.22
CA ARG A 283 0.55 -8.82 -17.25
C ARG A 283 -0.32 -9.13 -16.03
N ARG A 284 -0.41 -10.39 -15.63
CA ARG A 284 -1.18 -10.80 -14.44
C ARG A 284 -0.62 -10.20 -13.15
N ILE A 285 0.70 -10.12 -13.01
CA ILE A 285 1.35 -9.45 -11.88
C ILE A 285 1.07 -7.94 -11.88
N GLU A 286 1.03 -7.31 -13.06
CA GLU A 286 0.69 -5.90 -13.19
C GLU A 286 -0.75 -5.62 -12.74
N GLU A 287 -1.72 -6.45 -13.14
CA GLU A 287 -3.11 -6.39 -12.65
C GLU A 287 -3.19 -6.51 -11.11
N LEU A 288 -2.47 -7.48 -10.52
CA LEU A 288 -2.43 -7.65 -9.05
C LEU A 288 -1.80 -6.44 -8.35
N LYS A 289 -0.83 -5.79 -9.00
CA LYS A 289 -0.19 -4.56 -8.50
C LYS A 289 -1.13 -3.36 -8.55
N GLU A 290 -1.92 -3.22 -9.61
CA GLU A 290 -2.97 -2.20 -9.70
C GLU A 290 -4.01 -2.40 -8.61
N LEU A 291 -4.44 -3.65 -8.38
CA LEU A 291 -5.39 -3.98 -7.31
C LEU A 291 -4.86 -3.60 -5.93
N THR A 292 -3.55 -3.75 -5.70
CA THR A 292 -2.90 -3.40 -4.42
C THR A 292 -3.03 -1.91 -4.06
N THR A 293 -3.26 -1.04 -5.04
CA THR A 293 -3.47 0.40 -4.79
C THR A 293 -4.70 0.69 -3.93
N VAL A 294 -5.69 -0.21 -3.90
CA VAL A 294 -6.90 -0.10 -3.07
C VAL A 294 -6.55 -0.10 -1.57
N TRP A 295 -5.48 -0.80 -1.17
CA TRP A 295 -5.02 -0.89 0.23
C TRP A 295 -3.96 0.15 0.60
N LYS A 296 -3.68 1.13 -0.25
CA LYS A 296 -2.69 2.16 0.02
C LYS A 296 -2.99 2.91 1.33
N GLY A 297 -2.02 2.96 2.24
CA GLY A 297 -2.16 3.56 3.57
C GLY A 297 -2.73 2.62 4.64
N THR A 298 -3.05 1.37 4.31
CA THR A 298 -3.51 0.37 5.29
C THR A 298 -2.33 -0.46 5.83
N ALA A 299 -2.57 -1.19 6.93
CA ALA A 299 -1.56 -2.09 7.50
C ALA A 299 -1.17 -3.24 6.55
N GLU A 300 -2.02 -3.56 5.58
CA GLU A 300 -1.84 -4.68 4.67
C GLU A 300 -1.04 -4.33 3.40
N GLU A 301 -0.89 -3.04 3.09
CA GLU A 301 -0.19 -2.55 1.89
C GLU A 301 1.18 -3.19 1.73
N LYS A 302 1.99 -3.18 2.80
CA LYS A 302 3.36 -3.70 2.77
C LYS A 302 3.43 -5.21 2.62
N GLY A 303 2.48 -5.95 3.21
CA GLY A 303 2.44 -7.41 3.10
C GLY A 303 2.06 -7.86 1.69
N ARG A 304 0.99 -7.27 1.15
CA ARG A 304 0.48 -7.53 -0.20
C ARG A 304 1.52 -7.15 -1.28
N THR A 305 2.16 -5.99 -1.14
CA THR A 305 3.22 -5.55 -2.09
C THR A 305 4.40 -6.53 -2.11
N LYS A 306 4.89 -6.97 -0.95
CA LYS A 306 5.99 -7.94 -0.86
C LYS A 306 5.64 -9.29 -1.48
N PHE A 307 4.40 -9.75 -1.30
CA PHE A 307 3.93 -10.99 -1.90
C PHE A 307 3.96 -10.90 -3.44
N ILE A 308 3.48 -9.79 -4.01
CA ILE A 308 3.49 -9.56 -5.46
C ILE A 308 4.93 -9.39 -5.97
N ASP A 309 5.81 -8.70 -5.25
CA ASP A 309 7.23 -8.59 -5.62
C ASP A 309 7.90 -9.97 -5.67
N ASN A 310 7.53 -10.90 -4.77
CA ASN A 310 8.02 -12.27 -4.81
C ASN A 310 7.49 -13.05 -6.03
N LEU A 311 6.23 -12.84 -6.42
CA LEU A 311 5.68 -13.40 -7.65
C LEU A 311 6.39 -12.84 -8.90
N ALA A 312 6.64 -11.53 -8.93
CA ALA A 312 7.41 -10.88 -9.98
C ALA A 312 8.82 -11.47 -10.12
N LYS A 313 9.48 -11.74 -8.99
CA LYS A 313 10.79 -12.37 -8.99
C LYS A 313 10.77 -13.78 -9.63
N ILE A 314 9.73 -14.58 -9.40
CA ILE A 314 9.59 -15.92 -10.01
C ILE A 314 9.51 -15.81 -11.55
N VAL A 315 8.76 -14.83 -12.06
CA VAL A 315 8.65 -14.57 -13.50
C VAL A 315 9.97 -14.04 -14.08
N GLU A 316 10.64 -13.11 -13.40
CA GLU A 316 11.95 -12.60 -13.82
C GLU A 316 13.02 -13.68 -13.86
N ASP A 317 13.07 -14.57 -12.87
CA ASP A 317 14.05 -15.66 -12.81
C ASP A 317 13.82 -16.64 -13.97
N ARG A 318 12.56 -16.97 -14.28
CA ARG A 318 12.21 -17.76 -15.48
C ARG A 318 12.60 -17.08 -16.79
N HIS A 319 12.39 -15.76 -16.89
CA HIS A 319 12.79 -14.99 -18.06
C HIS A 319 14.31 -14.99 -18.26
N LYS A 320 15.08 -14.82 -17.17
CA LYS A 320 16.55 -14.91 -17.21
C LYS A 320 17.04 -16.30 -17.62
N ASP A 321 16.41 -17.36 -17.13
CA ASP A 321 16.82 -18.72 -17.46
C ASP A 321 16.51 -19.05 -18.93
N LEU A 322 15.38 -18.59 -19.45
CA LEU A 322 15.05 -18.71 -20.87
C LEU A 322 16.07 -17.97 -21.77
N MET A 323 16.49 -16.76 -21.38
CA MET A 323 17.56 -16.04 -22.09
C MET A 323 18.89 -16.82 -22.07
N LYS A 324 19.27 -17.40 -20.93
CA LYS A 324 20.50 -18.21 -20.84
C LYS A 324 20.42 -19.50 -21.66
N GLU A 325 19.24 -20.11 -21.78
CA GLU A 325 19.03 -21.31 -22.59
C GLU A 325 19.16 -20.99 -24.08
N MET A 326 18.59 -19.86 -24.51
CA MET A 326 18.71 -19.36 -25.87
C MET A 326 20.16 -19.01 -26.24
N ASP A 327 20.91 -18.37 -25.33
CA ASP A 327 22.34 -18.05 -25.50
C ASP A 327 23.25 -19.30 -25.53
N GLN A 328 22.90 -20.36 -24.81
CA GLN A 328 23.63 -21.63 -24.81
C GLN A 328 23.33 -22.48 -26.04
N GLY A 329 22.10 -22.44 -26.55
CA GLY A 329 21.71 -23.06 -27.82
C GLY A 329 22.52 -22.51 -29.00
N GLY A 330 22.70 -21.19 -29.07
CA GLY A 330 23.49 -20.54 -30.11
C GLY A 330 25.00 -20.83 -30.07
N ARG A 331 25.56 -21.16 -28.90
CA ARG A 331 26.99 -21.53 -28.77
C ARG A 331 27.28 -22.99 -29.09
N ARG A 332 26.29 -23.88 -29.02
CA ARG A 332 26.48 -25.31 -29.30
C ARG A 332 26.46 -25.62 -30.80
N GLU A 333 25.82 -24.77 -31.59
CA GLU A 333 25.76 -24.88 -33.06
C GLU A 333 27.02 -24.33 -33.76
N GLY A 334 27.82 -23.49 -33.08
CA GLY A 334 29.06 -22.92 -33.58
C GLY A 334 30.35 -23.71 -33.31
N ARG A 335 30.27 -24.94 -32.79
CA ARG A 335 31.45 -25.77 -32.43
C ARG A 335 31.49 -27.12 -33.14
N GLY A 336 31.01 -27.15 -34.39
CA GLY A 336 31.26 -28.23 -35.33
C GLY A 336 32.33 -27.81 -36.32
N ASP A 337 33.61 -28.02 -35.96
CA ASP A 337 34.73 -28.38 -36.86
C ASP A 337 36.06 -28.11 -36.14
N THR A 338 36.69 -29.18 -35.64
CA THR A 338 38.14 -29.43 -35.78
C THR A 338 38.45 -30.82 -35.26
N ASP A 339 38.71 -31.70 -36.23
CA ASP A 339 39.35 -33.00 -36.20
C ASP A 339 40.69 -33.03 -35.41
N GLY A 340 41.06 -34.21 -34.88
CA GLY A 340 42.45 -34.51 -34.49
C GLY A 340 42.75 -35.27 -33.19
N GLY A 341 42.69 -36.61 -33.25
CA GLY A 341 43.70 -37.53 -32.65
C GLY A 341 43.66 -37.83 -31.13
N HIS A 342 43.10 -38.98 -30.69
CA HIS A 342 43.73 -40.30 -30.49
C HIS A 342 44.58 -40.56 -29.22
N ARG A 343 44.15 -41.62 -28.48
CA ARG A 343 44.88 -42.60 -27.62
C ARG A 343 45.14 -42.17 -26.16
N ARG A 344 44.92 -42.97 -25.10
CA ARG A 344 44.65 -44.41 -24.81
C ARG A 344 44.10 -44.44 -23.35
N SER A 345 42.93 -45.01 -23.04
CA SER A 345 42.59 -46.42 -22.72
C SER A 345 43.41 -47.11 -21.60
N GLY A 346 42.72 -47.41 -20.49
CA GLY A 346 43.05 -48.37 -19.42
C GLY A 346 42.10 -48.14 -18.22
N SER A 347 40.87 -48.72 -18.20
CA SER A 347 40.49 -50.05 -17.66
C SER A 347 40.81 -50.18 -16.15
N ASN A 348 39.89 -50.47 -15.21
CA ASN A 348 38.60 -51.17 -15.28
C ASN A 348 37.77 -50.95 -13.98
N SER A 349 36.43 -51.02 -14.12
CA SER A 349 35.40 -51.61 -13.21
C SER A 349 35.38 -51.23 -11.70
N ASP A 350 34.26 -50.97 -11.01
CA ASP A 350 32.86 -51.28 -11.26
C ASP A 350 31.97 -50.56 -10.22
N THR A 351 30.68 -50.48 -10.54
CA THR A 351 29.52 -50.41 -9.64
C THR A 351 29.19 -49.17 -8.78
N SER A 352 27.99 -48.67 -9.09
CA SER A 352 26.89 -48.33 -8.18
C SER A 352 26.68 -46.87 -7.74
N SER A 353 25.55 -46.36 -8.25
CA SER A 353 24.51 -45.62 -7.54
C SER A 353 24.84 -44.25 -6.91
N THR A 354 24.23 -43.25 -7.54
CA THR A 354 23.43 -42.17 -6.92
C THR A 354 24.13 -41.09 -6.07
N GLU A 355 23.74 -39.85 -6.39
CA GLU A 355 23.89 -38.59 -5.63
C GLU A 355 25.13 -37.72 -5.88
N SER A 356 24.94 -36.70 -6.72
CA SER A 356 25.74 -35.47 -6.71
C SER A 356 24.85 -34.24 -6.46
N LYS A 357 24.58 -34.00 -5.18
CA LYS A 357 24.85 -32.76 -4.42
C LYS A 357 24.88 -31.41 -5.19
N PRO A 358 24.23 -30.36 -4.65
CA PRO A 358 24.84 -29.04 -4.60
C PRO A 358 25.76 -28.93 -3.37
N LEU A 359 27.03 -28.64 -3.62
CA LEU A 359 28.00 -28.02 -2.69
C LEU A 359 27.44 -26.62 -2.31
N SER A 360 27.70 -26.03 -1.14
CA SER A 360 29.00 -25.78 -0.53
C SER A 360 28.75 -25.04 0.80
N GLY A 361 29.39 -25.42 1.90
CA GLY A 361 29.22 -24.66 3.16
C GLY A 361 29.79 -25.21 4.46
N TYR A 362 30.46 -26.37 4.50
CA TYR A 362 30.98 -26.93 5.76
C TYR A 362 32.44 -27.38 5.64
N GLY A 363 33.35 -26.43 5.47
CA GLY A 363 34.81 -26.66 5.51
C GLY A 363 35.48 -26.26 6.83
N LEU A 364 34.88 -25.36 7.62
CA LEU A 364 35.55 -24.77 8.80
C LEU A 364 35.25 -25.53 10.11
N MET A 365 34.05 -26.11 10.26
CA MET A 365 33.68 -26.83 11.49
C MET A 365 34.41 -28.18 11.64
N SER A 366 34.73 -28.86 10.54
CA SER A 366 35.47 -30.14 10.60
C SER A 366 36.94 -29.96 10.99
N GLN A 367 37.53 -28.81 10.68
CA GLN A 367 38.90 -28.47 11.10
C GLN A 367 38.98 -28.11 12.59
N LEU A 368 37.96 -27.44 13.15
CA LEU A 368 37.88 -27.18 14.59
C LEU A 368 37.66 -28.44 15.43
N GLN A 369 36.90 -29.41 14.90
CA GLN A 369 36.68 -30.68 15.58
C GLN A 369 37.94 -31.56 15.62
N ARG A 370 38.84 -31.41 14.65
CA ARG A 370 40.11 -32.13 14.58
C ARG A 370 41.20 -31.56 15.51
N LEU A 371 41.11 -30.28 15.88
CA LEU A 371 41.98 -29.64 16.87
C LEU A 371 41.60 -29.98 18.32
N ARG A 372 40.35 -30.37 18.59
CA ARG A 372 39.88 -30.75 19.93
C ARG A 372 40.16 -32.21 20.30
N ALA A 373 40.34 -33.09 19.31
CA ALA A 373 40.60 -34.51 19.50
C ALA A 373 42.10 -34.88 19.50
N GLY A 374 42.99 -33.88 19.41
CA GLY A 374 44.43 -34.06 19.45
C GLY A 374 45.06 -33.38 20.66
N LEU A 375 44.81 -33.92 21.85
CA LEU A 375 45.66 -33.78 23.03
C LEU A 375 45.86 -35.15 23.67
#